data_AF-A0AAV1EZS5-F1
#
_entry.id   AF-A0AAV1EZS5-F1
#
_cell.length_a   1.000
_cell.length_b   1.000
_cell.length_c   1.000
_cell.angle_alpha   90.00
_cell.angle_beta   90.00
_cell.angle_gamma   90.00
#
_symmetry.space_group_name_H-M   'P 1'
#
loop_
_entity.id
_entity.type
_entity.pdbx_description
1 polymer ?
#
loop_
_entity_poly.entity_id
_entity_poly.type
_entity_poly.pdbx_seq_one_letter_code
_entity_poly.pdbx_strand_id
1 'polypeptide(L)'
;MINATLSLHVNSTTPAVPHGPPPWYQFPVCAVAPYGFIFYFGVKVFNLAIGTPCNILVIWQIASKKSDTSTSDIFIFNLAILDAYFCLMTPIEMANRLLLGDSRIWYAQRFAYGIKDVAPLFLVCICLDRYMAVVHPVVFSGIRDNKIRIGVSVLVWGLILAYGFTKCFLGVMSVNEVFSGVILFSFAVMVFCNISVIWVLRRSVAGKEEMHPVKKKALKMVLIILAIIVSNYLPPVALMPFVPYYTFVQFRCQISISVFSIMDLSCSIEPLLYITKMEHSGCGCCGQSVSKKPQDVKV
;
A
#
# COMPACT_ATOMS: atom_id res chain seq x y z
N MET A 1 73.04 19.34 -6.99
CA MET A 1 73.06 19.43 -8.47
C MET A 1 72.28 18.22 -8.98
N ILE A 2 71.01 18.39 -9.37
CA ILE A 2 70.52 18.48 -10.77
C ILE A 2 70.58 17.09 -11.42
N ASN A 3 69.54 16.46 -12.01
CA ASN A 3 68.17 16.81 -12.38
C ASN A 3 67.42 15.50 -12.68
N ALA A 4 66.12 15.44 -12.39
CA ALA A 4 65.19 14.60 -13.16
C ALA A 4 63.80 15.24 -13.11
N THR A 5 63.61 16.23 -13.99
CA THR A 5 62.33 16.80 -14.38
C THR A 5 61.62 15.84 -15.32
N LEU A 6 60.49 15.28 -14.91
CA LEU A 6 59.44 14.86 -15.85
C LEU A 6 58.10 15.43 -15.35
N SER A 7 57.79 16.62 -15.84
CA SER A 7 56.53 17.31 -15.66
C SER A 7 55.42 16.63 -16.46
N LEU A 8 54.55 15.88 -15.77
CA LEU A 8 53.23 15.55 -16.29
C LEU A 8 52.29 16.73 -16.01
N HIS A 9 52.09 17.57 -17.02
CA HIS A 9 51.05 18.59 -17.04
C HIS A 9 49.67 17.91 -16.96
N VAL A 10 49.06 17.92 -15.78
CA VAL A 10 47.63 17.64 -15.62
C VAL A 10 46.89 18.92 -15.99
N ASN A 11 46.40 18.95 -17.22
CA ASN A 11 45.50 19.98 -17.73
C ASN A 11 44.22 19.97 -16.89
N SER A 12 44.09 20.95 -15.99
CA SER A 12 42.89 21.14 -15.16
C SER A 12 41.90 22.01 -15.91
N THR A 13 41.05 21.37 -16.71
CA THR A 13 39.76 21.92 -17.15
C THR A 13 38.67 20.88 -16.94
N THR A 14 38.28 20.72 -15.68
CA THR A 14 36.97 20.13 -15.33
C THR A 14 36.18 21.18 -14.56
N PRO A 15 34.93 21.48 -14.96
CA PRO A 15 34.10 22.41 -14.21
C PRO A 15 33.84 21.83 -12.82
N ALA A 16 34.00 22.65 -11.80
CA ALA A 16 33.83 22.30 -10.40
C ALA A 16 32.46 21.64 -10.18
N VAL A 17 32.46 20.32 -9.99
CA VAL A 17 31.31 19.57 -9.48
C VAL A 17 31.15 19.98 -8.01
N PRO A 18 29.97 20.41 -7.55
CA PRO A 18 29.78 20.76 -6.15
C PRO A 18 30.12 19.55 -5.27
N HIS A 19 31.22 19.65 -4.53
CA HIS A 19 31.72 18.61 -3.63
C HIS A 19 30.85 18.54 -2.36
N GLY A 20 29.67 17.96 -2.50
CA GLY A 20 28.87 17.45 -1.40
C GLY A 20 28.10 16.24 -1.90
N PRO A 21 28.00 15.14 -1.13
CA PRO A 21 27.04 14.09 -1.48
C PRO A 21 25.66 14.75 -1.60
N PRO A 22 24.89 14.47 -2.66
CA PRO A 22 23.57 15.06 -2.81
C PRO A 22 22.75 14.75 -1.55
N PRO A 23 22.07 15.73 -0.94
CA PRO A 23 21.56 15.64 0.43
C PRO A 23 20.45 14.58 0.61
N TRP A 24 20.02 13.96 -0.48
CA TRP A 24 18.99 12.94 -0.49
C TRP A 24 19.52 11.48 -0.47
N TYR A 25 20.79 11.24 -0.80
CA TYR A 25 21.34 9.88 -0.80
C TYR A 25 21.91 9.49 0.56
N GLN A 26 21.47 8.35 1.10
CA GLN A 26 22.09 7.76 2.28
C GLN A 26 23.47 7.15 1.99
N PHE A 27 23.67 6.65 0.77
CA PHE A 27 24.93 6.07 0.30
C PHE A 27 25.45 6.88 -0.89
N PRO A 28 26.63 7.51 -0.81
CA PRO A 28 27.17 8.33 -1.91
C PRO A 28 27.31 7.57 -3.23
N VAL A 29 27.59 6.26 -3.16
CA VAL A 29 27.68 5.37 -4.34
C VAL A 29 26.37 5.28 -5.15
N CYS A 30 25.23 5.65 -4.56
CA CYS A 30 23.94 5.68 -5.27
C CYS A 30 23.79 6.89 -6.21
N ALA A 31 24.72 7.85 -6.19
CA ALA A 31 24.66 9.02 -7.08
C ALA A 31 24.65 8.66 -8.57
N VAL A 32 25.17 7.49 -8.94
CA VAL A 32 25.16 6.96 -10.32
C VAL A 32 23.77 6.53 -10.80
N ALA A 33 22.78 6.41 -9.89
CA ALA A 33 21.44 5.92 -10.19
C ALA A 33 20.34 6.87 -9.65
N PRO A 34 20.24 8.11 -10.17
CA PRO A 34 19.37 9.13 -9.58
C PRO A 34 17.88 8.87 -9.76
N TYR A 35 17.48 8.23 -10.85
CA TYR A 35 16.07 8.07 -11.21
C TYR A 35 15.26 7.26 -10.19
N GLY A 36 15.86 6.24 -9.55
CA GLY A 36 15.18 5.46 -8.51
C GLY A 36 14.81 6.31 -7.29
N PHE A 37 15.72 7.20 -6.87
CA PHE A 37 15.47 8.12 -5.76
C PHE A 37 14.48 9.23 -6.13
N ILE A 38 14.56 9.78 -7.35
CA ILE A 38 13.58 10.77 -7.83
C ILE A 38 12.17 10.18 -7.79
N PHE A 39 12.01 8.96 -8.31
CA PHE A 39 10.73 8.27 -8.27
C PHE A 39 10.25 8.03 -6.84
N TYR A 40 11.12 7.54 -5.96
CA TYR A 40 10.82 7.31 -4.56
C TYR A 40 10.35 8.56 -3.81
N PHE A 41 11.06 9.67 -3.92
CA PHE A 41 10.64 10.91 -3.28
C PHE A 41 9.36 11.47 -3.90
N GLY A 42 9.19 11.31 -5.22
CA GLY A 42 7.94 11.66 -5.91
C GLY A 42 6.74 10.90 -5.34
N VAL A 43 6.86 9.57 -5.19
CA VAL A 43 5.80 8.74 -4.58
C VAL A 43 5.56 9.13 -3.12
N LYS A 44 6.61 9.41 -2.36
CA LYS A 44 6.49 9.84 -0.96
C LYS A 44 5.72 11.14 -0.79
N VAL A 45 6.05 12.15 -1.60
CA VAL A 45 5.31 13.43 -1.60
C VAL A 45 3.87 13.22 -2.05
N PHE A 46 3.64 12.41 -3.07
CA PHE A 46 2.29 12.06 -3.53
C PHE A 46 1.46 11.37 -2.43
N ASN A 47 2.04 10.40 -1.73
CA ASN A 47 1.40 9.70 -0.62
C ASN A 47 1.14 10.60 0.59
N LEU A 48 2.05 11.52 0.88
CA LEU A 48 1.83 12.52 1.92
C LEU A 48 0.66 13.44 1.55
N ALA A 49 0.61 13.92 0.32
CA ALA A 49 -0.39 14.88 -0.14
C ALA A 49 -1.79 14.27 -0.37
N ILE A 50 -1.86 13.05 -0.92
CA ILE A 50 -3.12 12.40 -1.29
C ILE A 50 -3.45 11.24 -0.36
N GLY A 51 -2.49 10.38 -0.07
CA GLY A 51 -2.67 9.21 0.79
C GLY A 51 -3.07 9.59 2.21
N THR A 52 -2.41 10.58 2.82
CA THR A 52 -2.75 11.03 4.19
C THR A 52 -4.20 11.49 4.32
N PRO A 53 -4.70 12.49 3.55
CA PRO A 53 -6.09 12.91 3.68
C PRO A 53 -7.07 11.79 3.32
N CYS A 54 -6.79 10.97 2.30
CA CYS A 54 -7.68 9.86 1.95
C CYS A 54 -7.80 8.85 3.10
N ASN A 55 -6.68 8.41 3.69
CA ASN A 55 -6.73 7.47 4.81
C ASN A 55 -7.39 8.05 6.06
N ILE A 56 -7.14 9.33 6.38
CA ILE A 56 -7.82 10.01 7.50
C ILE A 56 -9.34 10.06 7.25
N LEU A 57 -9.77 10.36 6.03
CA LEU A 57 -11.19 10.34 5.66
C LEU A 57 -11.79 8.94 5.79
N VAL A 58 -11.07 7.88 5.37
CA VAL A 58 -11.52 6.49 5.55
C VAL A 58 -11.69 6.16 7.03
N ILE A 59 -10.71 6.48 7.87
CA ILE A 59 -10.76 6.30 9.33
C ILE A 59 -11.97 7.03 9.90
N TRP A 60 -12.14 8.30 9.57
CA TRP A 60 -13.25 9.14 10.03
C TRP A 60 -14.61 8.56 9.63
N GLN A 61 -14.76 8.18 8.36
CA GLN A 61 -16.02 7.63 7.83
C GLN A 61 -16.39 6.33 8.52
N ILE A 62 -15.43 5.43 8.73
CA ILE A 62 -15.69 4.15 9.40
C ILE A 62 -16.00 4.38 10.89
N ALA A 63 -15.23 5.23 11.58
CA ALA A 63 -15.43 5.53 13.00
C ALA A 63 -16.77 6.27 13.27
N SER A 64 -17.25 7.06 12.31
CA SER A 64 -18.48 7.83 12.44
C SER A 64 -19.76 7.03 12.10
N LYS A 65 -19.65 5.79 11.62
CA LYS A 65 -20.83 4.94 11.33
C LYS A 65 -21.48 4.46 12.64
N LYS A 66 -22.75 4.83 12.86
CA LYS A 66 -23.50 4.51 14.09
C LYS A 66 -24.16 3.13 14.14
N SER A 67 -24.31 2.39 13.03
CA SER A 67 -25.06 1.11 13.08
C SER A 67 -24.78 0.06 12.00
N ASP A 68 -24.02 0.35 10.93
CA ASP A 68 -23.76 -0.61 9.84
C ASP A 68 -22.27 -0.66 9.46
N THR A 69 -21.43 -1.19 10.35
CA THR A 69 -20.07 -1.58 9.98
C THR A 69 -20.16 -2.77 9.04
N SER A 70 -19.69 -2.58 7.79
CA SER A 70 -19.47 -3.70 6.89
C SER A 70 -18.46 -4.64 7.52
N THR A 71 -18.60 -5.92 7.22
CA THR A 71 -17.70 -6.97 7.69
C THR A 71 -16.23 -6.67 7.44
N SER A 72 -15.91 -6.10 6.28
CA SER A 72 -14.53 -5.74 5.92
C SER A 72 -14.06 -4.40 6.50
N ASP A 73 -14.95 -3.59 7.10
CA ASP A 73 -14.60 -2.23 7.57
C ASP A 73 -13.52 -2.27 8.66
N ILE A 74 -13.51 -3.32 9.51
CA ILE A 74 -12.47 -3.50 10.54
C ILE A 74 -11.08 -3.62 9.90
N PHE A 75 -10.92 -4.45 8.87
CA PHE A 75 -9.62 -4.62 8.22
C PHE A 75 -9.21 -3.37 7.43
N ILE A 76 -10.17 -2.71 6.77
CA ILE A 76 -9.93 -1.45 6.03
C ILE A 76 -9.50 -0.33 6.99
N PHE A 77 -10.13 -0.25 8.17
CA PHE A 77 -9.79 0.72 9.20
C PHE A 77 -8.36 0.54 9.70
N ASN A 78 -7.98 -0.70 10.02
CA ASN A 78 -6.62 -1.01 10.47
C ASN A 78 -5.57 -0.69 9.38
N LEU A 79 -5.86 -1.06 8.12
CA LEU A 79 -4.98 -0.73 7.00
C LEU A 79 -4.82 0.80 6.83
N ALA A 80 -5.91 1.56 6.92
CA ALA A 80 -5.88 3.01 6.80
C ALA A 80 -5.05 3.67 7.92
N ILE A 81 -5.06 3.13 9.14
CA ILE A 81 -4.18 3.60 10.23
C ILE A 81 -2.72 3.39 9.87
N LEU A 82 -2.37 2.20 9.36
CA LEU A 82 -1.00 1.88 8.97
C LEU A 82 -0.50 2.78 7.85
N ASP A 83 -1.31 3.00 6.82
CA ASP A 83 -0.97 3.84 5.68
C ASP A 83 -0.86 5.32 6.07
N ALA A 84 -1.79 5.83 6.89
CA ALA A 84 -1.72 7.20 7.41
C ALA A 84 -0.45 7.42 8.24
N TYR A 85 -0.13 6.49 9.15
CA TYR A 85 1.10 6.52 9.95
C TYR A 85 2.35 6.53 9.07
N PHE A 86 2.40 5.66 8.06
CA PHE A 86 3.53 5.58 7.13
C PHE A 86 3.69 6.87 6.30
N CYS A 87 2.59 7.45 5.82
CA CYS A 87 2.62 8.71 5.11
C CYS A 87 3.15 9.85 6.00
N LEU A 88 2.68 9.96 7.25
CA LEU A 88 3.11 10.98 8.21
C LEU A 88 4.59 10.86 8.63
N MET A 89 5.20 9.69 8.50
CA MET A 89 6.64 9.52 8.73
C MET A 89 7.52 10.10 7.61
N THR A 90 6.95 10.42 6.45
CA THR A 90 7.67 11.03 5.31
C THR A 90 8.36 12.37 5.63
N PRO A 91 7.70 13.38 6.20
CA PRO A 91 8.36 14.65 6.56
C PRO A 91 9.47 14.45 7.61
N ILE A 92 9.26 13.53 8.56
CA ILE A 92 10.28 13.17 9.56
C ILE A 92 11.49 12.55 8.86
N GLU A 93 11.25 11.73 7.83
CA GLU A 93 12.31 11.17 6.99
C GLU A 93 13.12 12.24 6.27
N MET A 94 12.43 13.18 5.62
CA MET A 94 13.08 14.27 4.89
C MET A 94 13.88 15.18 5.84
N ALA A 95 13.31 15.56 6.98
CA ALA A 95 14.01 16.39 7.97
C ALA A 95 15.28 15.69 8.50
N ASN A 96 15.20 14.38 8.76
CA ASN A 96 16.36 13.65 9.24
C ASN A 96 17.46 13.51 8.18
N ARG A 97 17.09 13.31 6.91
CA ARG A 97 18.04 13.22 5.80
C ARG A 97 18.76 14.54 5.52
N LEU A 98 18.02 15.66 5.56
CA LEU A 98 18.52 16.96 5.14
C LEU A 98 19.18 17.76 6.26
N LEU A 99 18.71 17.63 7.51
CA LEU A 99 19.07 18.55 8.58
C LEU A 99 19.67 17.88 9.81
N LEU A 100 19.12 16.73 10.26
CA LEU A 100 19.41 16.21 11.60
C LEU A 100 20.47 15.09 11.62
N GLY A 101 20.38 14.12 10.70
CA GLY A 101 21.27 12.95 10.69
C GLY A 101 21.19 12.07 11.95
N ASP A 102 20.11 12.12 12.73
CA ASP A 102 20.00 11.41 14.02
C ASP A 102 19.73 9.91 13.83
N SER A 103 20.59 9.09 14.42
CA SER A 103 20.49 7.62 14.45
C SER A 103 19.15 7.09 14.99
N ARG A 104 18.55 7.75 16.00
CA ARG A 104 17.27 7.34 16.60
C ARG A 104 16.12 7.48 15.62
N ILE A 105 16.15 8.53 14.80
CA ILE A 105 15.13 8.76 13.79
C ILE A 105 15.28 7.72 12.66
N TRP A 106 16.51 7.30 12.32
CA TRP A 106 16.72 6.19 11.39
C TRP A 106 16.13 4.86 11.89
N TYR A 107 16.21 4.58 13.19
CA TYR A 107 15.54 3.41 13.79
C TYR A 107 14.01 3.52 13.69
N ALA A 108 13.44 4.69 14.05
CA ALA A 108 12.00 4.92 13.93
C ALA A 108 11.50 4.78 12.48
N GLN A 109 12.27 5.24 11.50
CA GLN A 109 11.95 5.06 10.09
C GLN A 109 11.98 3.58 9.69
N ARG A 110 13.03 2.82 10.07
CA ARG A 110 13.11 1.38 9.79
C ARG A 110 11.91 0.63 10.36
N PHE A 111 11.48 1.00 11.57
CA PHE A 111 10.27 0.48 12.17
C PHE A 111 9.02 0.79 11.34
N ALA A 112 8.84 2.05 10.91
CA ALA A 112 7.71 2.45 10.06
C ALA A 112 7.69 1.70 8.71
N TYR A 113 8.85 1.53 8.08
CA TYR A 113 8.98 0.69 6.88
C TYR A 113 8.65 -0.77 7.15
N GLY A 114 9.09 -1.31 8.29
CA GLY A 114 8.80 -2.70 8.63
C GLY A 114 7.31 -2.93 8.85
N ILE A 115 6.63 -1.97 9.48
CA ILE A 115 5.19 -1.99 9.59
C ILE A 115 4.51 -2.03 8.20
N LYS A 116 4.95 -1.16 7.27
CA LYS A 116 4.36 -1.08 5.92
C LYS A 116 4.63 -2.33 5.07
N ASP A 117 5.80 -2.95 5.19
CA ASP A 117 6.15 -4.18 4.49
C ASP A 117 5.12 -5.30 4.70
N VAL A 118 4.54 -5.38 5.90
CA VAL A 118 3.64 -6.47 6.33
C VAL A 118 2.17 -6.03 6.34
N ALA A 119 1.89 -4.75 6.11
CA ALA A 119 0.53 -4.23 5.91
C ALA A 119 -0.32 -4.99 4.85
N PRO A 120 0.24 -5.58 3.77
CA PRO A 120 -0.53 -6.40 2.83
C PRO A 120 -1.29 -7.58 3.46
N LEU A 121 -0.95 -8.02 4.67
CA LEU A 121 -1.76 -9.01 5.39
C LEU A 121 -3.18 -8.53 5.68
N PHE A 122 -3.40 -7.23 5.90
CA PHE A 122 -4.76 -6.69 6.02
C PHE A 122 -5.50 -6.72 4.67
N LEU A 123 -4.81 -6.52 3.55
CA LEU A 123 -5.40 -6.69 2.21
C LEU A 123 -5.77 -8.14 1.92
N VAL A 124 -4.94 -9.09 2.36
CA VAL A 124 -5.28 -10.52 2.31
C VAL A 124 -6.56 -10.78 3.09
N CYS A 125 -6.69 -10.24 4.31
CA CYS A 125 -7.89 -10.37 5.13
C CYS A 125 -9.13 -9.76 4.44
N ILE A 126 -9.00 -8.60 3.80
CA ILE A 126 -10.07 -7.97 3.01
C ILE A 126 -10.48 -8.85 1.82
N CYS A 127 -9.50 -9.40 1.09
CA CYS A 127 -9.76 -10.28 -0.06
C CYS A 127 -10.43 -11.59 0.36
N LEU A 128 -10.00 -12.18 1.48
CA LEU A 128 -10.59 -13.39 2.06
C LEU A 128 -12.01 -13.14 2.56
N ASP A 129 -12.28 -12.03 3.25
CA ASP A 129 -13.63 -11.68 3.72
C ASP A 129 -14.60 -11.54 2.54
N ARG A 130 -14.16 -10.90 1.45
CA ARG A 130 -14.94 -10.78 0.19
C ARG A 130 -15.11 -12.13 -0.50
N TYR A 131 -14.07 -12.95 -0.55
CA TYR A 131 -14.14 -14.31 -1.09
C TYR A 131 -15.18 -15.14 -0.34
N MET A 132 -15.13 -15.16 1.00
CA MET A 132 -16.09 -15.90 1.81
C MET A 132 -17.51 -15.40 1.60
N ALA A 133 -17.73 -14.09 1.53
CA ALA A 133 -19.05 -13.50 1.29
C ALA A 133 -19.66 -13.91 -0.06
N VAL A 134 -18.84 -14.02 -1.12
CA VAL A 134 -19.32 -14.29 -2.49
C VAL A 134 -19.36 -15.78 -2.82
N VAL A 135 -18.32 -16.52 -2.43
CA VAL A 135 -18.14 -17.94 -2.80
C VAL A 135 -18.82 -18.87 -1.80
N HIS A 136 -18.84 -18.51 -0.51
CA HIS A 136 -19.38 -19.34 0.57
C HIS A 136 -20.40 -18.57 1.44
N PRO A 137 -21.50 -18.05 0.86
CA PRO A 137 -22.42 -17.13 1.55
C PRO A 137 -23.10 -17.74 2.79
N VAL A 138 -23.36 -19.06 2.80
CA VAL A 138 -23.96 -19.76 3.95
C VAL A 138 -23.00 -19.75 5.15
N VAL A 139 -21.73 -20.08 4.90
CA VAL A 139 -20.67 -20.07 5.92
C VAL A 139 -20.42 -18.65 6.41
N PHE A 140 -20.40 -17.68 5.49
CA PHE A 140 -20.21 -16.27 5.81
C PHE A 140 -21.32 -15.71 6.72
N SER A 141 -22.57 -16.13 6.51
CA SER A 141 -23.70 -15.75 7.38
C SER A 141 -23.49 -16.23 8.83
N GLY A 142 -22.88 -17.41 9.02
CA GLY A 142 -22.52 -17.93 10.34
C GLY A 142 -21.30 -17.25 10.99
N ILE A 143 -20.33 -16.77 10.18
CA ILE A 143 -19.10 -16.09 10.63
C ILE A 143 -19.31 -14.57 10.82
N ARG A 144 -20.55 -14.09 10.79
CA ARG A 144 -20.86 -12.65 10.87
C ARG A 144 -20.43 -11.98 12.19
N ASP A 145 -20.01 -12.74 13.20
CA ASP A 145 -19.50 -12.20 14.46
C ASP A 145 -18.19 -11.41 14.26
N ASN A 146 -18.21 -10.14 14.63
CA ASN A 146 -17.06 -9.25 14.59
C ASN A 146 -15.91 -9.71 15.49
N LYS A 147 -16.15 -10.56 16.49
CA LYS A 147 -15.11 -11.10 17.38
C LYS A 147 -14.01 -11.84 16.63
N ILE A 148 -14.35 -12.64 15.61
CA ILE A 148 -13.36 -13.37 14.81
C ILE A 148 -12.47 -12.39 14.07
N ARG A 149 -13.04 -11.36 13.45
CA ARG A 149 -12.28 -10.34 12.70
C ARG A 149 -11.40 -9.50 13.61
N ILE A 150 -11.86 -9.18 14.81
CA ILE A 150 -11.05 -8.51 15.82
C ILE A 150 -9.87 -9.40 16.21
N GLY A 151 -10.11 -10.68 16.50
CA GLY A 151 -9.05 -11.65 16.81
C GLY A 151 -8.00 -11.78 15.70
N VAL A 152 -8.44 -11.89 14.44
CA VAL A 152 -7.56 -11.90 13.27
C VAL A 152 -6.79 -10.58 13.15
N SER A 153 -7.44 -9.44 13.38
CA SER A 153 -6.78 -8.12 13.32
C SER A 153 -5.70 -7.99 14.39
N VAL A 154 -5.96 -8.46 15.62
CA VAL A 154 -4.96 -8.47 16.71
C VAL A 154 -3.77 -9.35 16.35
N LEU A 155 -4.01 -10.53 15.77
CA LEU A 155 -2.95 -11.41 15.28
C LEU A 155 -2.10 -10.74 14.21
N VAL A 156 -2.74 -10.13 13.20
CA VAL A 156 -2.05 -9.43 12.10
C VAL A 156 -1.24 -8.25 12.65
N TRP A 157 -1.77 -7.47 13.59
CA TRP A 157 -1.02 -6.43 14.29
C TRP A 157 0.20 -6.98 15.02
N GLY A 158 0.07 -8.11 15.71
CA GLY A 158 1.19 -8.78 16.38
C GLY A 158 2.31 -9.13 15.39
N LEU A 159 1.97 -9.69 14.23
CA LEU A 159 2.94 -10.02 13.17
C LEU A 159 3.61 -8.76 12.59
N ILE A 160 2.83 -7.72 12.33
CA ILE A 160 3.31 -6.43 11.79
C ILE A 160 4.29 -5.77 12.77
N LEU A 161 3.93 -5.72 14.06
CA LEU A 161 4.79 -5.13 15.09
C LEU A 161 6.06 -5.95 15.30
N ALA A 162 5.95 -7.28 15.38
CA ALA A 162 7.11 -8.17 15.52
C ALA A 162 8.10 -8.00 14.37
N TYR A 163 7.60 -7.97 13.12
CA TYR A 163 8.44 -7.73 11.95
C TYR A 163 9.02 -6.30 11.96
N GLY A 164 8.21 -5.29 12.31
CA GLY A 164 8.65 -3.90 12.44
C GLY A 164 9.81 -3.74 13.42
N PHE A 165 9.70 -4.33 14.62
CA PHE A 165 10.77 -4.33 15.61
C PHE A 165 12.00 -5.08 15.12
N THR A 166 11.81 -6.25 14.49
CA THR A 166 12.93 -7.02 13.94
C THR A 166 13.70 -6.21 12.90
N LYS A 167 13.01 -5.58 11.95
CA LYS A 167 13.63 -4.72 10.93
C LYS A 167 14.31 -3.49 11.53
N CYS A 168 13.75 -2.94 12.62
CA CYS A 168 14.32 -1.82 13.35
C CYS A 168 15.71 -2.18 13.93
N PHE A 169 15.79 -3.28 14.70
CA PHE A 169 17.00 -3.66 15.43
C PHE A 169 18.01 -4.46 14.60
N LEU A 170 17.56 -5.47 13.84
CA LEU A 170 18.43 -6.37 13.06
C LEU A 170 18.71 -5.83 11.65
N GLY A 171 18.07 -4.74 11.25
CA GLY A 171 18.28 -4.08 9.97
C GLY A 171 17.55 -4.75 8.79
N VAL A 172 17.73 -4.17 7.59
CA VAL A 172 16.92 -4.51 6.40
C VAL A 172 17.29 -5.88 5.80
N MET A 173 18.57 -6.28 5.83
CA MET A 173 19.00 -7.51 5.14
C MET A 173 18.54 -8.78 5.84
N SER A 174 18.45 -8.76 7.17
CA SER A 174 18.05 -9.91 7.98
C SER A 174 16.59 -10.30 7.79
N VAL A 175 15.73 -9.36 7.35
CA VAL A 175 14.30 -9.59 7.17
C VAL A 175 13.88 -9.80 5.72
N ASN A 176 14.81 -9.69 4.75
CA ASN A 176 14.50 -9.76 3.32
C ASN A 176 13.87 -11.10 2.91
N GLU A 177 14.35 -12.23 3.44
CA GLU A 177 13.79 -13.55 3.12
C GLU A 177 12.37 -13.69 3.66
N VAL A 178 12.16 -13.24 4.92
CA VAL A 178 10.85 -13.21 5.56
C VAL A 178 9.89 -12.33 4.77
N PHE A 179 10.34 -11.13 4.37
CA PHE A 179 9.58 -10.23 3.50
C PHE A 179 9.17 -10.92 2.21
N SER A 180 10.12 -11.56 1.52
CA SER A 180 9.86 -12.24 0.25
C SER A 180 8.84 -13.36 0.41
N GLY A 181 8.88 -14.10 1.52
CA GLY A 181 7.88 -15.13 1.83
C GLY A 181 6.50 -14.54 2.10
N VAL A 182 6.43 -13.49 2.94
CA VAL A 182 5.17 -12.80 3.30
C VAL A 182 4.51 -12.18 2.07
N ILE A 183 5.29 -11.52 1.21
CA ILE A 183 4.75 -10.85 0.03
C ILE A 183 4.29 -11.86 -1.03
N LEU A 184 5.02 -12.96 -1.23
CA LEU A 184 4.62 -14.05 -2.11
C LEU A 184 3.32 -14.69 -1.64
N PHE A 185 3.23 -15.03 -0.35
CA PHE A 185 2.03 -15.56 0.26
C PHE A 185 0.85 -14.60 0.07
N SER A 186 1.04 -13.32 0.40
CA SER A 186 -0.01 -12.31 0.31
C SER A 186 -0.49 -12.15 -1.13
N PHE A 187 0.42 -12.04 -2.09
CA PHE A 187 0.11 -11.93 -3.51
C PHE A 187 -0.68 -13.14 -4.02
N ALA A 188 -0.22 -14.35 -3.72
CA ALA A 188 -0.88 -15.58 -4.17
C ALA A 188 -2.32 -15.67 -3.65
N VAL A 189 -2.53 -15.41 -2.35
CA VAL A 189 -3.86 -15.44 -1.74
C VAL A 189 -4.76 -14.33 -2.32
N MET A 190 -4.23 -13.11 -2.45
CA MET A 190 -4.99 -12.00 -3.02
C MET A 190 -5.45 -12.28 -4.46
N VAL A 191 -4.57 -12.78 -5.32
CA VAL A 191 -4.90 -13.13 -6.71
C VAL A 191 -5.92 -14.27 -6.75
N PHE A 192 -5.70 -15.34 -5.97
CA PHE A 192 -6.63 -16.47 -5.89
C PHE A 192 -8.04 -16.02 -5.47
N CYS A 193 -8.14 -15.21 -4.42
CA CYS A 193 -9.41 -14.71 -3.92
C CYS A 193 -10.15 -13.87 -4.97
N ASN A 194 -9.45 -12.92 -5.60
CA ASN A 194 -10.06 -12.04 -6.59
C ASN A 194 -10.47 -12.78 -7.87
N ILE A 195 -9.66 -13.73 -8.36
CA ILE A 195 -10.03 -14.59 -9.49
C ILE A 195 -11.26 -15.44 -9.16
N SER A 196 -11.31 -16.04 -7.96
CA SER A 196 -12.45 -16.84 -7.52
C SER A 196 -13.74 -16.02 -7.44
N VAL A 197 -13.66 -14.80 -6.91
CA VAL A 197 -14.80 -13.87 -6.87
C VAL A 197 -15.25 -13.53 -8.29
N ILE A 198 -14.32 -13.20 -9.20
CA ILE A 198 -14.63 -12.94 -10.62
C ILE A 198 -15.32 -14.14 -11.26
N TRP A 199 -14.81 -15.35 -11.02
CA TRP A 199 -15.36 -16.58 -11.59
C TRP A 199 -16.79 -16.83 -11.12
N VAL A 200 -17.07 -16.73 -9.81
CA VAL A 200 -18.44 -16.88 -9.27
C VAL A 200 -19.37 -15.80 -9.81
N LEU A 201 -18.92 -14.53 -9.84
CA LEU A 201 -19.72 -13.43 -10.37
C LEU A 201 -20.08 -13.65 -11.85
N ARG A 202 -19.12 -14.06 -12.69
CA ARG A 202 -19.36 -14.38 -14.11
C ARG A 202 -20.27 -15.58 -14.28
N ARG A 203 -20.05 -16.66 -13.53
CA ARG A 203 -20.90 -17.86 -13.58
C ARG A 203 -22.35 -17.54 -13.20
N SER A 204 -22.57 -16.63 -12.25
CA SER A 204 -23.91 -16.18 -11.85
C SER A 204 -24.67 -15.35 -12.91
N VAL A 205 -24.01 -15.04 -14.03
CA VAL A 205 -24.53 -14.24 -15.15
C VAL A 205 -24.56 -15.05 -16.45
N ALA A 206 -23.78 -16.13 -16.55
CA ALA A 206 -23.80 -17.04 -17.69
C ALA A 206 -25.22 -17.57 -17.93
N GLY A 207 -25.80 -17.27 -19.09
CA GLY A 207 -27.16 -17.66 -19.47
C GLY A 207 -28.25 -16.58 -19.29
N LYS A 208 -27.90 -15.35 -18.91
CA LYS A 208 -28.84 -14.19 -18.95
C LYS A 208 -28.42 -13.23 -20.07
N GLU A 209 -29.37 -12.78 -20.88
CA GLU A 209 -29.11 -11.88 -22.01
C GLU A 209 -28.52 -10.53 -21.56
N GLU A 210 -28.87 -10.06 -20.36
CA GLU A 210 -28.32 -8.82 -19.80
C GLU A 210 -27.79 -8.98 -18.37
N MET A 211 -26.59 -8.47 -18.13
CA MET A 211 -25.99 -8.42 -16.80
C MET A 211 -26.61 -7.27 -15.99
N HIS A 212 -27.34 -7.60 -14.93
CA HIS A 212 -27.90 -6.63 -13.99
C HIS A 212 -26.84 -5.58 -13.58
N PRO A 213 -27.16 -4.27 -13.58
CA PRO A 213 -26.18 -3.18 -13.44
C PRO A 213 -25.31 -3.29 -12.18
N VAL A 214 -25.89 -3.80 -11.08
CA VAL A 214 -25.16 -4.03 -9.81
C VAL A 214 -24.05 -5.07 -9.97
N LYS A 215 -24.31 -6.19 -10.67
CA LYS A 215 -23.30 -7.24 -10.90
C LYS A 215 -22.20 -6.76 -11.84
N LYS A 216 -22.55 -6.00 -12.88
CA LYS A 216 -21.58 -5.37 -13.80
C LYS A 216 -20.63 -4.43 -13.06
N LYS A 217 -21.18 -3.60 -12.17
CA LYS A 217 -20.40 -2.69 -11.31
C LYS A 217 -19.48 -3.46 -10.36
N ALA A 218 -19.99 -4.50 -9.69
CA ALA A 218 -19.19 -5.35 -8.81
C ALA A 218 -18.04 -6.04 -9.55
N LEU A 219 -18.29 -6.61 -10.73
CA LEU A 219 -17.27 -7.24 -11.56
C LEU A 219 -16.19 -6.24 -11.99
N LYS A 220 -16.58 -5.04 -12.45
CA LYS A 220 -15.64 -3.97 -12.83
C LYS A 220 -14.76 -3.56 -11.65
N MET A 221 -15.36 -3.41 -10.46
CA MET A 221 -14.64 -3.06 -9.24
C MET A 221 -13.60 -4.13 -8.87
N VAL A 222 -13.96 -5.41 -8.88
CA VAL A 222 -13.03 -6.50 -8.55
C VAL A 222 -11.91 -6.62 -9.59
N LEU A 223 -12.19 -6.36 -10.87
CA LEU A 223 -11.15 -6.29 -11.91
C LEU A 223 -10.17 -5.14 -11.67
N ILE A 224 -10.64 -3.96 -11.29
CA ILE A 224 -9.78 -2.82 -10.93
C ILE A 224 -8.90 -3.18 -9.73
N ILE A 225 -9.46 -3.81 -8.69
CA ILE A 225 -8.72 -4.26 -7.51
C ILE A 225 -7.63 -5.26 -7.90
N LEU A 226 -7.96 -6.26 -8.73
CA LEU A 226 -7.00 -7.25 -9.21
C LEU A 226 -5.86 -6.58 -10.01
N ALA A 227 -6.19 -5.61 -10.87
CA ALA A 227 -5.18 -4.86 -11.62
C ALA A 227 -4.24 -4.09 -10.68
N ILE A 228 -4.77 -3.40 -9.67
CA ILE A 228 -3.97 -2.68 -8.66
C ILE A 228 -3.05 -3.64 -7.91
N ILE A 229 -3.58 -4.80 -7.48
CA ILE A 229 -2.80 -5.80 -6.76
C ILE A 229 -1.64 -6.32 -7.62
N VAL A 230 -1.90 -6.63 -8.89
CA VAL A 230 -0.86 -7.10 -9.82
C VAL A 230 0.17 -6.00 -10.05
N SER A 231 -0.25 -4.77 -10.33
CA SER A 231 0.68 -3.66 -10.58
C SER A 231 1.57 -3.34 -9.38
N ASN A 232 1.02 -3.37 -8.16
CA ASN A 232 1.76 -2.95 -6.96
C ASN A 232 2.60 -4.07 -6.34
N TYR A 233 2.12 -5.32 -6.39
CA TYR A 233 2.71 -6.43 -5.64
C TYR A 233 3.42 -7.48 -6.51
N LEU A 234 3.21 -7.49 -7.84
CA LEU A 234 4.02 -8.35 -8.72
C LEU A 234 5.51 -7.96 -8.75
N PRO A 235 5.90 -6.66 -8.79
CA PRO A 235 7.31 -6.28 -8.79
C PRO A 235 8.12 -6.81 -7.59
N PRO A 236 7.67 -6.69 -6.32
CA PRO A 236 8.41 -7.27 -5.20
C PRO A 236 8.46 -8.80 -5.27
N VAL A 237 7.39 -9.45 -5.69
CA VAL A 237 7.37 -10.92 -5.84
C VAL A 237 8.35 -11.40 -6.91
N ALA A 238 8.46 -10.67 -8.01
CA ALA A 238 9.33 -11.04 -9.13
C ALA A 238 10.80 -10.71 -8.89
N LEU A 239 11.13 -9.70 -8.09
CA LEU A 239 12.50 -9.17 -7.98
C LEU A 239 13.16 -9.51 -6.63
N MET A 240 12.42 -9.60 -5.53
CA MET A 240 13.02 -9.83 -4.20
C MET A 240 13.64 -11.23 -3.99
N PRO A 241 13.15 -12.32 -4.59
CA PRO A 241 13.81 -13.62 -4.48
C PRO A 241 15.23 -13.67 -5.09
N PHE A 242 15.52 -12.78 -6.04
CA PHE A 242 16.78 -12.78 -6.78
C PHE A 242 17.85 -11.84 -6.19
N VAL A 243 17.66 -11.36 -4.97
CA VAL A 243 18.61 -10.49 -4.25
C VAL A 243 20.06 -10.98 -4.28
N PRO A 244 20.36 -12.29 -4.11
CA PRO A 244 21.74 -12.78 -4.15
C PRO A 244 22.47 -12.56 -5.49
N TYR A 245 21.73 -12.33 -6.58
CA TYR A 245 22.28 -12.15 -7.92
C TYR A 245 22.56 -10.68 -8.27
N TYR A 246 22.05 -9.74 -7.48
CA TYR A 246 22.22 -8.32 -7.76
C TYR A 246 23.46 -7.76 -7.07
N THR A 247 24.14 -6.84 -7.76
CA THR A 247 25.18 -6.03 -7.12
C THR A 247 24.57 -5.10 -6.06
N PHE A 248 25.39 -4.63 -5.12
CA PHE A 248 24.96 -3.70 -4.09
C PHE A 248 24.23 -2.47 -4.66
N VAL A 249 24.77 -1.84 -5.71
CA VAL A 249 24.19 -0.64 -6.32
C VAL A 249 22.87 -0.95 -7.01
N GLN A 250 22.79 -2.04 -7.79
CA GLN A 250 21.55 -2.44 -8.45
C GLN A 250 20.44 -2.72 -7.42
N PHE A 251 20.74 -3.48 -6.37
CA PHE A 251 19.73 -3.80 -5.37
C PHE A 251 19.34 -2.58 -4.54
N ARG A 252 20.30 -1.89 -3.92
CA ARG A 252 20.03 -0.82 -2.94
C ARG A 252 19.62 0.49 -3.56
N CYS A 253 20.18 0.86 -4.70
CA CYS A 253 19.99 2.19 -5.28
C CYS A 253 18.92 2.22 -6.38
N GLN A 254 18.58 1.07 -6.97
CA GLN A 254 17.62 0.99 -8.08
C GLN A 254 16.43 0.09 -7.74
N ILE A 255 16.66 -1.21 -7.56
CA ILE A 255 15.60 -2.22 -7.48
C ILE A 255 14.78 -2.04 -6.21
N SER A 256 15.40 -2.09 -5.04
CA SER A 256 14.70 -2.02 -3.75
C SER A 256 13.88 -0.74 -3.62
N ILE A 257 14.50 0.41 -3.93
CA ILE A 257 13.84 1.71 -3.85
C ILE A 257 12.66 1.80 -4.81
N SER A 258 12.81 1.38 -6.06
CA SER A 258 11.73 1.45 -7.05
C SER A 258 10.59 0.48 -6.73
N VAL A 259 10.92 -0.74 -6.32
CA VAL A 259 9.94 -1.78 -5.94
C VAL A 259 9.12 -1.35 -4.74
N PHE A 260 9.76 -0.87 -3.68
CA PHE A 260 9.04 -0.37 -2.50
C PHE A 260 8.21 0.86 -2.84
N SER A 261 8.71 1.75 -3.70
CA SER A 261 7.93 2.91 -4.17
C SER A 261 6.66 2.50 -4.92
N ILE A 262 6.74 1.50 -5.82
CA ILE A 262 5.56 0.97 -6.52
C ILE A 262 4.58 0.36 -5.52
N MET A 263 5.08 -0.45 -4.58
CA MET A 263 4.24 -1.04 -3.53
C MET A 263 3.56 0.03 -2.66
N ASP A 264 4.25 1.13 -2.38
CA ASP A 264 3.75 2.23 -1.54
C ASP A 264 2.71 3.11 -2.23
N LEU A 265 2.56 3.04 -3.56
CA LEU A 265 1.42 3.68 -4.24
C LEU A 265 0.07 3.15 -3.73
N SER A 266 0.06 1.95 -3.13
CA SER A 266 -1.11 1.36 -2.47
C SER A 266 -1.73 2.31 -1.44
N CYS A 267 -0.90 3.07 -0.69
CA CYS A 267 -1.33 3.99 0.36
C CYS A 267 -2.31 5.06 -0.12
N SER A 268 -2.27 5.40 -1.41
CA SER A 268 -3.16 6.43 -2.00
C SER A 268 -4.25 5.79 -2.84
N ILE A 269 -3.92 4.75 -3.61
CA ILE A 269 -4.85 4.13 -4.57
C ILE A 269 -5.99 3.40 -3.85
N GLU A 270 -5.69 2.64 -2.79
CA GLU A 270 -6.65 1.81 -2.08
C GLU A 270 -7.72 2.60 -1.32
N PRO A 271 -7.38 3.64 -0.51
CA PRO A 271 -8.39 4.45 0.15
C PRO A 271 -9.21 5.29 -0.84
N LEU A 272 -8.62 5.76 -1.94
CA LEU A 272 -9.36 6.47 -2.99
C LEU A 272 -10.42 5.56 -3.63
N LEU A 273 -10.07 4.30 -3.90
CA LEU A 273 -11.01 3.30 -4.40
C LEU A 273 -12.13 3.01 -3.39
N TYR A 274 -11.82 3.01 -2.10
CA TYR A 274 -12.82 2.85 -1.05
C TYR A 274 -13.79 4.03 -0.99
N ILE A 275 -13.28 5.27 -0.99
CA ILE A 275 -14.10 6.49 -0.93
C ILE A 275 -15.03 6.58 -2.14
N THR A 276 -14.49 6.38 -3.35
CA THR A 276 -15.30 6.41 -4.58
C THR A 276 -16.40 5.35 -4.58
N LYS A 277 -16.15 4.17 -3.99
CA LYS A 277 -17.18 3.14 -3.80
C LYS A 277 -18.29 3.62 -2.87
N MET A 278 -17.93 4.26 -1.75
CA MET A 278 -18.87 4.72 -0.72
C MET A 278 -19.75 5.88 -1.23
N GLU A 279 -19.19 6.87 -1.92
CA GLU A 279 -19.96 8.00 -2.48
C GLU A 279 -21.02 7.52 -3.48
N HIS A 280 -20.67 6.56 -4.33
CA HIS A 280 -21.63 5.97 -5.27
C HIS A 280 -22.67 5.06 -4.59
N SER A 281 -22.48 4.66 -3.34
CA SER A 281 -23.48 3.96 -2.54
C SER A 281 -24.41 4.94 -1.80
N GLY A 282 -23.94 6.14 -1.46
CA GLY A 282 -24.75 7.19 -0.83
C GLY A 282 -25.69 7.94 -1.78
N CYS A 283 -25.39 7.98 -3.07
CA CYS A 283 -26.23 8.68 -4.07
C CYS A 283 -27.50 7.89 -4.49
N GLY A 284 -27.71 6.68 -3.97
CA GLY A 284 -28.84 5.81 -4.33
C GLY A 284 -30.10 5.95 -3.46
N CYS A 285 -30.07 6.69 -2.35
CA CYS A 285 -31.17 6.69 -1.36
C CYS A 285 -31.68 8.07 -0.90
N CYS A 286 -31.14 9.18 -1.40
CA CYS A 286 -31.57 10.53 -1.00
C CYS A 286 -32.37 11.27 -2.08
N GLY A 287 -33.34 10.58 -2.70
CA GLY A 287 -34.09 11.15 -3.81
C GLY A 287 -35.51 10.63 -4.00
N GLN A 288 -36.29 10.45 -2.92
CA GLN A 288 -37.76 10.48 -3.01
C GLN A 288 -38.38 10.68 -1.62
N SER A 289 -38.49 11.94 -1.23
CA SER A 289 -39.39 12.38 -0.16
C SER A 289 -39.97 13.72 -0.59
N VAL A 290 -40.87 13.69 -1.57
CA VAL A 290 -41.83 14.77 -1.80
C VAL A 290 -43.20 14.21 -1.46
N SER A 291 -43.70 14.70 -0.33
CA SER A 291 -44.99 14.43 0.29
C SER A 291 -46.15 14.45 -0.70
N LYS A 292 -46.88 13.33 -0.83
CA LYS A 292 -48.26 13.33 -1.34
C LYS A 292 -49.18 13.69 -0.17
N LYS A 293 -49.79 14.87 -0.21
CA LYS A 293 -50.92 15.23 0.66
C LYS A 293 -52.12 14.32 0.36
N PRO A 294 -52.97 13.98 1.36
CA PRO A 294 -54.19 13.21 1.15
C PRO A 294 -55.22 14.03 0.37
N GLN A 295 -55.89 13.39 -0.61
CA GLN A 295 -57.13 13.89 -1.16
C GLN A 295 -58.22 13.76 -0.09
N ASP A 296 -58.78 14.90 0.34
CA ASP A 296 -60.06 14.94 1.02
C ASP A 296 -61.16 14.60 0.01
N VAL A 297 -61.86 13.49 0.25
CA VAL A 297 -63.16 13.19 -0.35
C VAL A 297 -64.19 13.92 0.51
N LYS A 298 -64.94 14.84 -0.09
CA LYS A 298 -66.22 15.31 0.44
C LYS A 298 -67.30 15.15 -0.64
N VAL A 299 -68.28 14.33 -0.25
CA VAL A 299 -69.72 14.26 -0.58
C VAL A 299 -70.18 15.02 -1.82
#